data_AF-A0A5U8K423-F1
#
_entry.id   AF-A0A5U8K423-F1
#
_cell.length_a   1.000
_cell.length_b   1.000
_cell.length_c   1.000
_cell.angle_alpha   90.00
_cell.angle_beta   90.00
_cell.angle_gamma   90.00
#
_symmetry.space_group_name_H-M   'P 1'
#
loop_
_entity.id
_entity.type
_entity.pdbx_description
1 polymer ?
#
loop_
_entity_poly.entity_id
_entity_poly.type
_entity_poly.pdbx_seq_one_letter_code
_entity_poly.pdbx_strand_id
1 'polypeptide(L)' 'MNKIIKRLEIIKSAIELEDEEIIRQQLIYLKNEPQDAVISAIAQAIEARRFSDAMQEIAAWLQAQR' A
#
# COMPACT_ATOMS: atom_id res chain seq x y z
N MET A 1 6.72 -14.59 7.25
CA MET A 1 5.80 -13.95 6.28
C MET A 1 5.97 -12.44 6.42
N ASN A 2 6.46 -11.75 5.40
CA ASN A 2 6.81 -10.33 5.46
C ASN A 2 5.61 -9.50 5.92
N LYS A 3 5.80 -8.72 6.99
CA LYS A 3 4.77 -7.82 7.54
C LYS A 3 4.26 -6.85 6.47
N ILE A 4 5.15 -6.40 5.59
CA ILE A 4 4.86 -5.51 4.46
C ILE A 4 3.85 -6.13 3.48
N ILE A 5 4.01 -7.41 3.09
CA ILE A 5 3.06 -8.10 2.20
C ILE A 5 1.65 -8.01 2.76
N LYS A 6 1.47 -8.41 4.03
CA LYS A 6 0.16 -8.34 4.69
C LYS A 6 -0.40 -6.91 4.74
N ARG A 7 0.43 -5.90 5.00
CA ARG A 7 -0.01 -4.50 5.03
C ARG A 7 -0.52 -4.06 3.67
N LEU A 8 0.21 -4.34 2.59
CA LEU A 8 -0.20 -3.97 1.24
C LEU A 8 -1.49 -4.68 0.81
N GLU A 9 -1.66 -5.95 1.19
CA GLU A 9 -2.92 -6.66 0.94
C GLU A 9 -4.10 -6.01 1.69
N ILE A 10 -3.90 -5.61 2.95
CA ILE A 10 -4.94 -4.88 3.71
C ILE A 10 -5.24 -3.54 3.05
N ILE A 11 -4.23 -2.77 2.64
CA ILE A 11 -4.42 -1.50 1.93
C ILE A 11 -5.21 -1.71 0.65
N LYS A 12 -4.86 -2.73 -0.15
CA LYS A 12 -5.57 -3.06 -1.38
C LYS A 12 -7.05 -3.35 -1.11
N SER A 13 -7.35 -4.24 -0.16
CA SER A 13 -8.74 -4.55 0.21
C SER A 13 -9.48 -3.33 0.77
N ALA A 14 -8.82 -2.47 1.56
CA ALA A 14 -9.42 -1.25 2.07
C ALA A 14 -9.74 -0.24 0.95
N ILE A 15 -8.89 -0.14 -0.08
CA ILE A 15 -9.19 0.65 -1.29
C ILE A 15 -10.41 0.09 -2.02
N GLU A 16 -10.50 -1.23 -2.20
CA GLU A 16 -11.63 -1.89 -2.85
C GLU A 16 -12.96 -1.73 -2.07
N LEU A 17 -12.87 -1.66 -0.74
CA LEU A 17 -14.00 -1.44 0.17
C LEU A 17 -14.28 0.06 0.43
N GLU A 18 -13.52 0.96 -0.19
CA GLU A 18 -13.60 2.41 0.01
C GLU A 18 -13.43 2.85 1.49
N ASP A 19 -12.68 2.05 2.27
CA ASP A 19 -12.49 2.23 3.70
C ASP A 19 -11.30 3.16 3.99
N GLU A 20 -11.53 4.47 3.88
CA GLU A 20 -10.50 5.51 4.05
C GLU A 20 -9.86 5.51 5.45
N GLU A 21 -10.52 4.97 6.47
CA GLU A 21 -9.96 4.85 7.82
C GLU A 21 -8.84 3.81 7.85
N ILE A 22 -9.12 2.60 7.35
CA ILE A 22 -8.14 1.53 7.28
C ILE A 22 -6.97 1.91 6.35
N ILE A 23 -7.25 2.55 5.21
CA ILE A 23 -6.21 3.03 4.28
C ILE A 23 -5.24 3.96 5.01
N ARG A 24 -5.76 4.98 5.71
CA ARG A 24 -4.93 5.96 6.44
C ARG A 24 -4.14 5.30 7.56
N GLN A 25 -4.78 4.40 8.31
CA GLN A 25 -4.11 3.68 9.38
C GLN A 25 -2.95 2.83 8.84
N GLN A 26 -3.17 2.05 7.77
CA GLN A 26 -2.11 1.23 7.17
C GLN A 26 -1.01 2.08 6.53
N LEU A 27 -1.36 3.21 5.90
CA LEU A 27 -0.40 4.15 5.33
C LEU A 27 0.59 4.67 6.38
N ILE A 28 0.13 5.01 7.59
CA ILE A 28 1.01 5.46 8.68
C ILE A 28 2.05 4.39 9.02
N TYR A 29 1.64 3.12 9.09
CA TYR A 29 2.59 2.04 9.34
C TYR A 29 3.52 1.80 8.16
N LEU A 30 3.01 1.93 6.93
CA LEU A 30 3.79 1.76 5.71
C LEU A 30 4.92 2.80 5.62
N LYS A 31 4.62 4.06 5.96
CA LYS A 31 5.61 5.16 6.02
C LYS A 31 6.63 5.00 7.14
N ASN A 32 6.28 4.29 8.21
CA ASN A 32 7.17 3.99 9.33
C ASN A 32 8.07 2.78 9.08
N GLU A 33 7.82 1.96 8.05
CA GLU A 33 8.74 0.90 7.64
C GLU A 33 9.68 1.41 6.55
N PRO A 34 11.00 1.49 6.80
CA PRO A 34 11.95 2.03 5.83
C PRO A 34 12.44 0.94 4.86
N GLN A 35 12.73 1.35 3.60
CA GLN A 35 13.77 0.84 2.67
C GLN A 35 13.36 0.37 1.27
N ASP A 36 12.09 0.52 0.85
CA ASP A 36 11.72 0.18 -0.53
C ASP A 36 11.19 1.40 -1.27
N ALA A 37 11.85 1.75 -2.38
CA ALA A 37 11.46 2.89 -3.22
C ALA A 37 10.04 2.72 -3.75
N VAL A 38 9.64 1.47 -4.04
CA VAL A 38 8.30 1.12 -4.51
C VAL A 38 7.26 1.35 -3.42
N ILE A 39 7.56 0.95 -2.17
CA ILE A 39 6.66 1.17 -1.03
C ILE A 39 6.45 2.67 -0.76
N SER A 40 7.51 3.48 -0.94
CA SER A 40 7.42 4.94 -0.84
C SER A 40 6.58 5.55 -1.96
N ALA A 41 6.64 4.99 -3.17
CA ALA A 41 5.80 5.42 -4.31
C ALA A 41 4.33 5.07 -4.08
N ILE A 42 4.03 3.85 -3.60
CA ILE A 42 2.68 3.43 -3.18
C ILE A 42 2.12 4.38 -2.12
N ALA A 43 2.90 4.71 -1.09
CA ALA A 43 2.48 5.63 -0.03
C ALA A 43 2.12 7.02 -0.61
N GLN A 44 2.94 7.56 -1.51
CA GLN A 44 2.67 8.84 -2.16
C GLN A 44 1.43 8.80 -3.06
N ALA A 45 1.21 7.70 -3.80
CA ALA A 45 0.02 7.54 -4.63
C ALA A 45 -1.25 7.54 -3.78
N ILE A 46 -1.24 6.87 -2.63
CA ILE A 46 -2.34 6.86 -1.66
C ILE A 46 -2.58 8.28 -1.11
N GLU A 47 -1.53 9.01 -0.73
CA GLU A 47 -1.65 10.40 -0.24
C GLU A 47 -2.21 11.35 -1.30
N ALA A 48 -1.83 11.16 -2.57
CA ALA A 48 -2.35 11.91 -3.70
C ALA A 48 -3.79 11.53 -4.08
N ARG A 49 -4.44 10.62 -3.32
CA ARG A 49 -5.74 10.01 -3.63
C ARG A 49 -5.77 9.32 -5.00
N ARG A 50 -4.61 8.91 -5.51
CA ARG A 50 -4.43 8.14 -6.74
C ARG A 50 -4.51 6.65 -6.41
N PHE A 51 -5.69 6.21 -6.01
CA PHE A 51 -5.92 4.83 -5.59
C PHE A 51 -5.71 3.82 -6.73
N SER A 52 -6.00 4.22 -7.98
CA SER A 52 -5.72 3.39 -9.16
C SER A 52 -4.23 3.12 -9.35
N ASP A 53 -3.40 4.16 -9.30
CA ASP A 53 -1.93 4.01 -9.35
C ASP A 53 -1.43 3.18 -8.16
N ALA A 54 -1.89 3.48 -6.94
CA ALA A 54 -1.52 2.74 -5.75
C ALA A 54 -1.84 1.24 -5.87
N MET A 55 -3.03 0.89 -6.38
CA MET A 55 -3.44 -0.49 -6.62
C MET A 55 -2.54 -1.19 -7.64
N GLN A 56 -2.16 -0.52 -8.73
CA GLN A 56 -1.25 -1.08 -9.73
C GLN A 56 0.14 -1.33 -9.14
N GLU A 57 0.68 -0.37 -8.40
CA GLU A 57 2.00 -0.50 -7.78
C GLU A 57 2.01 -1.58 -6.68
N ILE A 58 0.96 -1.67 -5.87
CA ILE A 58 0.78 -2.74 -4.88
C ILE A 58 0.77 -4.10 -5.58
N ALA A 59 0.00 -4.26 -6.67
CA ALA A 59 -0.08 -5.50 -7.41
C ALA A 59 1.27 -5.90 -8.02
N ALA A 60 2.00 -4.94 -8.61
CA ALA A 60 3.32 -5.16 -9.17
C ALA A 60 4.34 -5.57 -8.10
N TRP A 61 4.35 -4.91 -6.95
CA TRP A 61 5.24 -5.25 -5.84
C TRP A 61 4.93 -6.65 -5.27
N LEU A 62 3.65 -6.98 -5.08
CA LEU A 62 3.22 -8.30 -4.61
C LEU A 62 3.62 -9.42 -5.58
N GLN A 63 3.59 -9.16 -6.89
CA GLN A 63 4.08 -10.09 -7.91
C GLN A 63 5.60 -10.25 -7.88
N ALA A 64 6.35 -9.15 -7.66
CA ALA A 64 7.80 -9.20 -7.57
C ALA A 64 8.31 -9.95 -6.32
N GLN A 65 7.48 -10.02 -5.27
CA GLN A 65 7.79 -10.71 -4.02
C GLN A 65 7.42 -12.22 -4.04
N ARG A 66 6.80 -12.71 -5.12
CA ARG A 66 6.32 -14.08 -5.30
C ARG A 66 7.38 -14.98 -5.91
#